data_AF-E0ULP9-F1
#
_entry.id   AF-E0ULP9-F1
#
_cell.length_a   1.000
_cell.length_b   1.000
_cell.length_c   1.000
_cell.angle_alpha   90.00
_cell.angle_beta   90.00
_cell.angle_gamma   90.00
#
_symmetry.space_group_name_H-M   'P 1'
#
loop_
_entity.id
_entity.type
_entity.pdbx_description
1 polymer ?
#
loop_
_entity_poly.entity_id
_entity_poly.type
_entity_poly.pdbx_seq_one_letter_code
_entity_poly.pdbx_strand_id
1 'polypeptide(L)'
;MSPSIILPIKSQQNPDTIKSKELILFREEIQHNIQNREQSSTKNHQTQSSKKVDQFLKKCVYQGKCLHPRKFCRRWFGIETLDQYGIPRYTEHQILAIESEHGYREKCINLIARVLKIKPNTIQRWGKGVEFDKIPQNKREEYETYLGYIDTLRVMSLSIAKLNEDFLPELLHRLDFS
;
A
#
# COMPACT_ATOMS: atom_id res chain seq x y z
N MET A 1 40.83 80.20 -43.68
CA MET A 1 39.63 80.40 -42.85
C MET A 1 39.47 79.16 -41.97
N SER A 2 39.53 79.33 -40.66
CA SER A 2 39.54 78.27 -39.65
C SER A 2 38.23 77.48 -39.59
N PRO A 3 38.28 76.19 -39.21
CA PRO A 3 37.18 75.56 -38.49
C PRO A 3 37.62 75.06 -37.11
N SER A 4 36.77 75.39 -36.13
CA SER A 4 36.89 75.12 -34.70
C SER A 4 36.83 73.64 -34.34
N ILE A 5 37.60 73.25 -33.31
CA ILE A 5 37.60 71.93 -32.68
C ILE A 5 36.39 71.82 -31.73
N ILE A 6 35.53 70.82 -31.95
CA ILE A 6 34.49 70.39 -31.00
C ILE A 6 34.96 69.08 -30.35
N LEU A 7 35.12 69.08 -29.03
CA LEU A 7 35.33 67.88 -28.22
C LEU A 7 33.98 67.18 -27.96
N PRO A 8 33.87 65.84 -28.02
CA PRO A 8 32.68 65.13 -27.56
C PRO A 8 32.71 64.85 -26.06
N ILE A 9 31.55 65.08 -25.45
CA ILE A 9 31.18 64.88 -24.05
C ILE A 9 31.19 63.38 -23.71
N LYS A 10 31.86 63.00 -22.62
CA LYS A 10 31.78 61.65 -22.03
C LYS A 10 30.38 61.40 -21.47
N SER A 11 29.69 60.37 -21.97
CA SER A 11 28.44 59.87 -21.40
C SER A 11 28.71 59.14 -20.08
N GLN A 12 28.12 59.64 -19.00
CA GLN A 12 28.04 58.99 -17.69
C GLN A 12 27.23 57.69 -17.79
N GLN A 13 27.76 56.59 -17.25
CA GLN A 13 26.99 55.36 -17.02
C GLN A 13 26.15 55.52 -15.74
N ASN A 14 24.86 55.23 -15.85
CA ASN A 14 23.81 55.48 -14.87
C ASN A 14 23.84 54.44 -13.71
N PRO A 15 23.92 54.86 -12.42
CA PRO A 15 24.02 53.98 -11.24
C PRO A 15 22.78 53.10 -10.98
N ASP A 16 21.65 53.34 -11.63
CA ASP A 16 20.43 52.53 -11.47
C ASP A 16 20.50 51.16 -12.16
N THR A 17 21.46 50.96 -13.07
CA THR A 17 21.60 49.72 -13.84
C THR A 17 22.39 48.64 -13.07
N ILE A 18 23.18 49.03 -12.07
CA ILE A 18 24.04 48.12 -11.29
C ILE A 18 23.25 47.48 -10.14
N LYS A 19 22.39 48.26 -9.46
CA LYS A 19 21.52 47.74 -8.39
C LYS A 19 20.48 46.73 -8.88
N SER A 20 19.98 46.86 -10.12
CA SER A 20 18.99 45.93 -10.65
C SER A 20 19.56 44.55 -10.96
N LYS A 21 20.82 44.47 -11.41
CA LYS A 21 21.48 43.20 -11.76
C LYS A 21 21.84 42.36 -10.53
N GLU A 22 22.30 42.98 -9.45
CA GLU A 22 22.57 42.26 -8.19
C GLU A 22 21.28 41.77 -7.50
N LEU A 23 20.19 42.54 -7.58
CA LEU A 23 18.88 42.13 -7.06
C LEU A 23 18.28 40.96 -7.86
N ILE A 24 18.55 40.87 -9.16
CA ILE A 24 18.11 39.74 -10.00
C ILE A 24 18.93 38.49 -9.67
N LEU A 25 20.27 38.61 -9.59
CA LEU A 25 21.15 37.48 -9.24
C LEU A 25 20.86 36.92 -7.83
N PHE A 26 20.63 37.80 -6.84
CA PHE A 26 20.26 37.38 -5.48
C PHE A 26 18.89 36.68 -5.44
N ARG A 27 17.93 37.13 -6.27
CA ARG A 27 16.59 36.51 -6.36
C ARG A 27 16.63 35.13 -7.01
N GLU A 28 17.48 34.95 -8.02
CA GLU A 28 17.69 33.65 -8.68
C GLU A 28 18.40 32.64 -7.76
N GLU A 29 19.37 33.09 -6.96
CA GLU A 29 20.07 32.22 -6.00
C GLU A 29 19.17 31.78 -4.83
N ILE A 30 18.28 32.67 -4.36
CA ILE A 30 17.26 32.35 -3.34
C ILE A 30 16.25 31.33 -3.91
N GLN A 31 15.77 31.52 -5.14
CA GLN A 31 14.82 30.59 -5.76
C GLN A 31 15.43 29.21 -6.02
N HIS A 32 16.68 29.16 -6.50
CA HIS A 32 17.39 27.91 -6.71
C HIS A 32 17.64 27.15 -5.39
N ASN A 33 17.94 27.86 -4.29
CA ASN A 33 18.11 27.24 -2.98
C ASN A 33 16.79 26.76 -2.33
N ILE A 34 15.67 27.47 -2.53
CA ILE A 34 14.36 27.04 -2.02
C ILE A 34 13.90 25.78 -2.75
N GLN A 35 14.05 25.72 -4.08
CA GLN A 35 13.65 24.57 -4.89
C GLN A 35 14.50 23.32 -4.59
N ASN A 36 15.78 23.49 -4.26
CA ASN A 36 16.65 22.39 -3.81
C ASN A 36 16.35 21.91 -2.38
N ARG A 37 15.87 22.78 -1.47
CA ARG A 37 15.44 22.39 -0.11
C ARG A 37 14.12 21.62 -0.10
N GLU A 38 13.18 21.98 -0.96
CA GLU A 38 11.89 21.27 -1.05
C GLU A 38 12.02 19.89 -1.73
N GLN A 39 12.94 19.74 -2.68
CA GLN A 39 13.22 18.45 -3.32
C GLN A 39 14.06 17.49 -2.46
N SER A 40 14.91 17.99 -1.55
CA SER A 40 15.73 17.16 -0.66
C SER A 40 14.99 16.70 0.60
N SER A 41 14.01 17.47 1.08
CA SER A 41 13.13 17.10 2.20
C SER A 41 12.10 16.02 1.82
N THR A 42 11.49 16.13 0.64
CA THR A 42 10.45 15.18 0.17
C THR A 42 11.03 13.84 -0.28
N LYS A 43 12.19 13.83 -0.96
CA LYS A 43 12.82 12.58 -1.45
C LYS A 43 13.33 11.68 -0.31
N ASN A 44 13.81 12.25 0.80
CA ASN A 44 14.33 11.47 1.94
C ASN A 44 13.21 10.86 2.82
N HIS A 45 12.09 11.55 3.02
CA HIS A 45 10.95 10.98 3.74
C HIS A 45 10.18 9.93 2.91
N GLN A 46 10.12 10.10 1.59
CA GLN A 46 9.43 9.14 0.72
C GLN A 46 10.23 7.85 0.51
N THR A 47 11.57 7.91 0.43
CA THR A 47 12.43 6.71 0.37
C THR A 47 12.54 5.99 1.71
N GLN A 48 12.47 6.69 2.86
CA GLN A 48 12.48 6.05 4.17
C GLN A 48 11.13 5.41 4.54
N SER A 49 10.02 6.00 4.12
CA SER A 49 8.68 5.40 4.20
C SER A 49 8.59 4.16 3.31
N SER A 50 9.03 4.25 2.05
CA SER A 50 9.05 3.13 1.10
C SER A 50 9.92 1.98 1.60
N LYS A 51 11.11 2.22 2.18
CA LYS A 51 11.96 1.16 2.76
C LYS A 51 11.37 0.52 4.01
N LYS A 52 10.66 1.28 4.86
CA LYS A 52 9.96 0.74 6.04
C LYS A 52 8.74 -0.09 5.64
N VAL A 53 7.99 0.38 4.64
CA VAL A 53 6.91 -0.38 4.02
C VAL A 53 7.49 -1.63 3.38
N ASP A 54 8.51 -1.55 2.55
CA ASP A 54 9.19 -2.72 1.96
C ASP A 54 9.68 -3.70 3.03
N GLN A 55 10.27 -3.22 4.14
CA GLN A 55 10.72 -4.09 5.22
C GLN A 55 9.55 -4.69 6.01
N PHE A 56 8.44 -3.98 6.16
CA PHE A 56 7.20 -4.48 6.74
C PHE A 56 6.51 -5.49 5.82
N LEU A 57 6.39 -5.20 4.53
CA LEU A 57 5.85 -6.08 3.51
C LEU A 57 6.72 -7.33 3.37
N LYS A 58 8.04 -7.18 3.30
CA LYS A 58 9.00 -8.29 3.39
C LYS A 58 8.82 -9.05 4.70
N LYS A 59 8.62 -8.39 5.84
CA LYS A 59 8.33 -9.10 7.09
C LYS A 59 6.98 -9.81 7.04
N CYS A 60 5.93 -9.26 6.45
CA CYS A 60 4.62 -9.91 6.31
C CYS A 60 4.65 -11.09 5.32
N VAL A 61 5.40 -10.96 4.23
CA VAL A 61 5.54 -11.97 3.17
C VAL A 61 6.56 -13.06 3.58
N TYR A 62 7.73 -12.69 4.11
CA TYR A 62 8.75 -13.65 4.59
C TYR A 62 8.43 -14.25 5.96
N GLN A 63 7.51 -13.69 6.75
CA GLN A 63 7.02 -14.37 7.96
C GLN A 63 5.91 -15.39 7.68
N GLY A 64 5.54 -15.62 6.40
CA GLY A 64 4.75 -16.76 5.93
C GLY A 64 3.90 -17.40 7.01
N LYS A 65 3.00 -16.62 7.62
CA LYS A 65 2.25 -17.13 8.75
C LYS A 65 1.28 -18.14 8.15
N CYS A 66 1.52 -19.41 8.43
CA CYS A 66 0.53 -20.46 8.22
C CYS A 66 -0.78 -19.94 8.79
N LEU A 67 -1.74 -19.70 7.90
CA LEU A 67 -3.04 -19.16 8.26
C LEU A 67 -4.05 -20.28 8.15
N HIS A 68 -4.47 -20.76 9.32
CA HIS A 68 -5.48 -21.79 9.43
C HIS A 68 -6.76 -21.41 8.66
N PRO A 69 -7.42 -22.33 7.92
CA PRO A 69 -8.53 -21.97 7.03
C PRO A 69 -9.72 -21.33 7.73
N ARG A 70 -10.03 -21.73 8.97
CA ARG A 70 -11.05 -21.07 9.80
C ARG A 70 -10.73 -19.59 9.99
N LYS A 71 -9.49 -19.30 10.39
CA LYS A 71 -9.01 -17.94 10.64
C LYS A 71 -8.98 -17.11 9.36
N PHE A 72 -8.53 -17.73 8.26
CA PHE A 72 -8.61 -17.11 6.94
C PHE A 72 -10.05 -16.67 6.61
N CYS A 73 -11.04 -17.56 6.80
CA CYS A 73 -12.44 -17.22 6.53
C CYS A 73 -12.98 -16.13 7.47
N ARG A 74 -12.66 -16.19 8.77
CA ARG A 74 -13.04 -15.15 9.75
C ARG A 74 -12.55 -13.76 9.32
N ARG A 75 -11.27 -13.66 8.94
CA ARG A 75 -10.68 -12.41 8.45
C ARG A 75 -11.27 -12.02 7.09
N TRP A 76 -11.49 -13.00 6.21
CA TRP A 76 -12.00 -12.73 4.87
C TRP A 76 -13.41 -12.15 4.89
N PHE A 77 -14.29 -12.68 5.73
CA PHE A 77 -15.66 -12.19 5.88
C PHE A 77 -15.81 -11.03 6.85
N GLY A 78 -14.69 -10.54 7.41
CA GLY A 78 -14.68 -9.36 8.24
C GLY A 78 -15.18 -9.57 9.68
N ILE A 79 -15.38 -10.82 10.12
CA ILE A 79 -15.93 -11.12 11.45
C ILE A 79 -14.85 -11.16 12.56
N GLU A 80 -13.57 -11.19 12.18
CA GLU A 80 -12.42 -10.98 13.08
C GLU A 80 -11.73 -9.63 12.76
N THR A 81 -12.50 -8.60 12.42
CA THR A 81 -11.96 -7.24 12.17
C THR A 81 -12.02 -6.36 13.40
N LEU A 82 -11.09 -5.42 13.46
CA LEU A 82 -11.09 -4.34 14.43
C LEU A 82 -11.90 -3.15 13.89
N ASP A 83 -12.49 -2.39 14.80
CA ASP A 83 -13.09 -1.10 14.51
C ASP A 83 -12.02 0.01 14.42
N GLN A 84 -12.47 1.26 14.25
CA GLN A 84 -11.60 2.43 14.14
C GLN A 84 -10.78 2.72 15.41
N TYR A 85 -11.14 2.15 16.54
CA TYR A 85 -10.46 2.29 17.84
C TYR A 85 -9.57 1.09 18.16
N GLY A 86 -9.44 0.13 17.25
CA GLY A 86 -8.66 -1.09 17.46
C GLY A 86 -9.38 -2.14 18.32
N ILE A 87 -10.70 -2.01 18.51
CA ILE A 87 -11.52 -2.93 19.32
C ILE A 87 -12.15 -3.99 18.39
N PRO A 88 -12.16 -5.28 18.76
CA PRO A 88 -12.85 -6.30 17.98
C PRO A 88 -14.32 -5.95 17.76
N ARG A 89 -14.78 -6.00 16.51
CA ARG A 89 -16.19 -5.71 16.16
C ARG A 89 -17.17 -6.73 16.73
N TYR A 90 -16.71 -7.96 16.92
CA TYR A 90 -17.49 -9.06 17.43
C TYR A 90 -16.76 -9.73 18.58
N THR A 91 -17.51 -10.13 19.61
CA THR A 91 -16.99 -11.02 20.65
C THR A 91 -16.83 -12.44 20.12
N GLU A 92 -16.03 -13.28 20.77
CA GLU A 92 -15.88 -14.68 20.35
C GLU A 92 -17.23 -15.42 20.31
N HIS A 93 -18.13 -15.15 21.27
CA HIS A 93 -19.47 -15.74 21.26
C HIS A 93 -20.29 -15.33 20.02
N GLN A 94 -20.21 -14.06 19.61
CA GLN A 94 -20.87 -13.60 18.38
C GLN A 94 -20.25 -14.22 17.14
N ILE A 95 -18.91 -14.35 17.09
CA ILE A 95 -18.21 -15.03 16.00
C ILE A 95 -18.69 -16.48 15.88
N LEU A 96 -18.77 -17.21 17.01
CA LEU A 96 -19.26 -18.60 17.02
C LEU A 96 -20.71 -18.71 16.56
N ALA A 97 -21.57 -17.74 16.91
CA ALA A 97 -22.94 -17.68 16.42
C ALA A 97 -22.98 -17.51 14.90
N ILE A 98 -22.17 -16.60 14.35
CA ILE A 98 -22.05 -16.38 12.89
C ILE A 98 -21.49 -17.63 12.19
N GLU A 99 -20.48 -18.28 12.76
CA GLU A 99 -19.92 -19.52 12.19
C GLU A 99 -20.93 -20.68 12.19
N SER A 100 -21.93 -20.62 13.07
CA SER A 100 -23.02 -21.58 13.17
C SER A 100 -24.19 -21.25 12.24
N GLU A 101 -24.20 -20.09 11.58
CA GLU A 101 -25.25 -19.71 10.64
C GLU A 101 -25.28 -20.64 9.42
N HIS A 102 -26.50 -20.90 8.93
CA HIS A 102 -26.69 -21.69 7.72
C HIS A 102 -25.94 -21.08 6.54
N GLY A 103 -25.13 -21.90 5.87
CA GLY A 103 -24.36 -21.49 4.69
C GLY A 103 -23.01 -20.82 4.99
N TYR A 104 -22.67 -20.47 6.25
CA TYR A 104 -21.34 -19.91 6.56
C TYR A 104 -20.23 -20.88 6.12
N ARG A 105 -20.35 -22.15 6.51
CA ARG A 105 -19.41 -23.20 6.10
C ARG A 105 -19.29 -23.34 4.58
N GLU A 106 -20.39 -23.26 3.85
CA GLU A 106 -20.39 -23.37 2.40
C GLU A 106 -19.66 -22.19 1.75
N LYS A 107 -19.85 -20.97 2.27
CA LYS A 107 -19.08 -19.78 1.86
C LYS A 107 -17.59 -19.99 2.10
N CYS A 108 -17.19 -20.54 3.25
CA CYS A 108 -15.79 -20.89 3.53
C CYS A 108 -15.23 -21.89 2.52
N ILE A 109 -15.96 -22.98 2.25
CA ILE A 109 -15.55 -24.01 1.30
C ILE A 109 -15.33 -23.42 -0.08
N ASN A 110 -16.29 -22.64 -0.58
CA ASN A 110 -16.21 -22.06 -1.92
C ASN A 110 -15.07 -21.06 -2.03
N LEU A 111 -14.84 -20.27 -0.98
CA LEU A 111 -13.72 -19.34 -0.91
C LEU A 111 -12.38 -20.09 -0.95
N ILE A 112 -12.16 -21.05 -0.05
CA ILE A 112 -10.91 -21.82 0.04
C ILE A 112 -10.66 -22.59 -1.26
N ALA A 113 -11.70 -23.22 -1.82
CA ALA A 113 -11.64 -23.93 -3.09
C ALA A 113 -11.14 -23.03 -4.23
N ARG A 114 -11.67 -21.81 -4.31
CA ARG A 114 -11.26 -20.82 -5.32
C ARG A 114 -9.81 -20.37 -5.12
N VAL A 115 -9.42 -20.09 -3.88
CA VAL A 115 -8.09 -19.60 -3.54
C VAL A 115 -7.03 -20.68 -3.80
N LEU A 116 -7.24 -21.90 -3.31
CA LEU A 116 -6.28 -23.00 -3.46
C LEU A 116 -6.39 -23.72 -4.81
N LYS A 117 -7.35 -23.34 -5.66
CA LYS A 117 -7.69 -24.02 -6.93
C LYS A 117 -7.95 -25.53 -6.74
N ILE A 118 -8.63 -25.86 -5.64
CA ILE A 118 -9.01 -27.23 -5.26
C ILE A 118 -10.53 -27.37 -5.41
N LYS A 119 -11.01 -28.55 -5.83
CA LYS A 119 -12.45 -28.80 -5.94
C LYS A 119 -13.17 -28.62 -4.58
N PRO A 120 -14.33 -27.95 -4.51
CA PRO A 120 -15.10 -27.78 -3.27
C PRO A 120 -15.36 -29.08 -2.51
N ASN A 121 -15.65 -30.17 -3.25
CA ASN A 121 -15.86 -31.51 -2.68
C ASN A 121 -14.65 -32.04 -1.90
N THR A 122 -13.43 -31.66 -2.29
CA THR A 122 -12.21 -32.03 -1.57
C THR A 122 -12.14 -31.28 -0.24
N ILE A 123 -12.39 -29.96 -0.26
CA ILE A 123 -12.41 -29.11 0.94
C ILE A 123 -13.51 -29.56 1.91
N GLN A 124 -14.67 -29.95 1.37
CA GLN A 124 -15.79 -30.47 2.17
C GLN A 124 -15.40 -31.68 3.02
N ARG A 125 -14.42 -32.48 2.58
CA ARG A 125 -13.91 -33.67 3.30
C ARG A 125 -12.88 -33.33 4.36
N TRP A 126 -12.41 -32.09 4.44
CA TRP A 126 -11.40 -31.66 5.41
C TRP A 126 -11.92 -31.50 6.83
N GLY A 127 -13.15 -31.90 7.14
CA GLY A 127 -13.65 -31.86 8.50
C GLY A 127 -15.14 -31.55 8.57
N LYS A 128 -15.70 -31.74 9.77
CA LYS A 128 -17.04 -31.27 10.10
C LYS A 128 -16.95 -29.81 10.58
N GLY A 129 -17.98 -29.02 10.27
CA GLY A 129 -18.00 -27.60 10.64
C GLY A 129 -16.91 -26.77 9.96
N VAL A 130 -16.42 -25.76 10.67
CA VAL A 130 -15.44 -24.76 10.20
C VAL A 130 -14.02 -25.03 10.70
N GLU A 131 -13.77 -26.17 11.34
CA GLU A 131 -12.47 -26.49 11.94
C GLU A 131 -11.44 -27.01 10.93
N PHE A 132 -11.87 -27.61 9.82
CA PHE A 132 -10.97 -28.16 8.80
C PHE A 132 -9.85 -29.06 9.39
N ASP A 133 -10.20 -29.90 10.36
CA ASP A 133 -9.29 -30.75 11.14
C ASP A 133 -8.62 -31.86 10.31
N LYS A 134 -9.26 -32.29 9.22
CA LYS A 134 -8.84 -33.39 8.32
C LYS A 134 -8.11 -32.93 7.06
N ILE A 135 -7.44 -31.78 7.10
CA ILE A 135 -6.52 -31.40 6.01
C ILE A 135 -5.40 -32.44 5.94
N PRO A 136 -4.99 -32.91 4.73
CA PRO A 136 -3.87 -33.83 4.60
C PRO A 136 -2.59 -33.27 5.22
N GLN A 137 -1.96 -34.01 6.13
CA GLN A 137 -0.82 -33.53 6.92
C GLN A 137 0.37 -33.10 6.04
N ASN A 138 0.60 -33.81 4.94
CA ASN A 138 1.65 -33.50 3.96
C ASN A 138 1.38 -32.22 3.14
N LYS A 139 0.16 -31.66 3.21
CA LYS A 139 -0.26 -30.47 2.46
C LYS A 139 -0.71 -29.32 3.35
N ARG A 140 -0.88 -29.56 4.66
CA ARG A 140 -1.40 -28.55 5.60
C ARG A 140 -0.56 -27.28 5.56
N GLU A 141 0.76 -27.40 5.72
CA GLU A 141 1.66 -26.25 5.73
C GLU A 141 1.62 -25.47 4.41
N GLU A 142 1.64 -26.17 3.27
CA GLU A 142 1.53 -25.57 1.94
C GLU A 142 0.24 -24.76 1.79
N TYR A 143 -0.91 -25.34 2.17
CA TYR A 143 -2.20 -24.67 2.07
C TYR A 143 -2.32 -23.49 3.02
N GLU A 144 -1.94 -23.65 4.29
CA GLU A 144 -2.00 -22.57 5.28
C GLU A 144 -1.06 -21.42 4.92
N THR A 145 0.11 -21.72 4.37
CA THR A 145 1.05 -20.72 3.86
C THR A 145 0.42 -19.95 2.69
N TYR A 146 -0.20 -20.65 1.74
CA TYR A 146 -0.86 -20.01 0.61
C TYR A 146 -2.02 -19.11 1.03
N LEU A 147 -2.86 -19.57 1.97
CA LEU A 147 -3.92 -18.75 2.56
C LEU A 147 -3.37 -17.50 3.25
N GLY A 148 -2.23 -17.64 3.95
CA GLY A 148 -1.53 -16.51 4.57
C GLY A 148 -1.02 -15.48 3.56
N TYR A 149 -0.47 -15.93 2.43
CA TYR A 149 -0.06 -15.03 1.34
C TYR A 149 -1.25 -14.25 0.79
N ILE A 150 -2.36 -14.93 0.51
CA ILE A 150 -3.55 -14.32 -0.07
C ILE A 150 -4.21 -13.32 0.89
N ASP A 151 -4.28 -13.65 2.19
CA ASP A 151 -4.73 -12.71 3.22
C ASP A 151 -3.85 -11.45 3.27
N THR A 152 -2.53 -11.66 3.23
CA THR A 152 -1.56 -10.56 3.23
C THR A 152 -1.73 -9.66 2.00
N LEU A 153 -1.79 -10.25 0.81
CA LEU A 153 -2.02 -9.52 -0.44
C LEU A 153 -3.32 -8.71 -0.35
N ARG A 154 -4.41 -9.32 0.11
CA ARG A 154 -5.68 -8.60 0.28
C ARG A 154 -5.55 -7.41 1.22
N VAL A 155 -4.94 -7.58 2.39
CA VAL A 155 -4.76 -6.48 3.36
C VAL A 155 -3.92 -5.35 2.75
N MET A 156 -2.86 -5.69 2.03
CA MET A 156 -2.04 -4.70 1.30
C MET A 156 -2.87 -3.97 0.24
N SER A 157 -3.61 -4.70 -0.61
CA SER A 157 -4.46 -4.12 -1.65
C SER A 157 -5.52 -3.19 -1.08
N LEU A 158 -6.16 -3.55 0.04
CA LEU A 158 -7.12 -2.68 0.72
C LEU A 158 -6.46 -1.43 1.33
N SER A 159 -5.22 -1.56 1.81
CA SER A 159 -4.47 -0.42 2.34
C SER A 159 -4.06 0.54 1.22
N ILE A 160 -3.66 0.01 0.06
CA ILE A 160 -3.30 0.81 -1.12
C ILE A 160 -4.55 1.46 -1.73
N ALA A 161 -5.68 0.74 -1.81
CA ALA A 161 -6.95 1.28 -2.29
C ALA A 161 -7.44 2.48 -1.48
N LYS A 162 -7.25 2.44 -0.15
CA LYS A 162 -7.54 3.59 0.73
C LYS A 162 -6.63 4.80 0.45
N LEU A 163 -5.45 4.58 -0.13
CA LEU A 163 -4.53 5.65 -0.52
C LEU A 163 -4.80 6.14 -1.95
N ASN A 164 -5.40 5.30 -2.80
CA ASN A 164 -5.72 5.59 -4.18
C ASN A 164 -6.91 4.72 -4.64
N GLU A 165 -8.10 5.32 -4.71
CA GLU A 165 -9.40 4.65 -4.96
C GLU A 165 -9.40 3.84 -6.29
N ASP A 166 -8.61 4.27 -7.28
CA ASP A 166 -8.59 3.69 -8.62
C ASP A 166 -7.79 2.37 -8.74
N PHE A 167 -7.03 1.98 -7.71
CA PHE A 167 -6.07 0.87 -7.81
C PHE A 167 -6.69 -0.51 -7.49
N LEU A 168 -7.75 -0.55 -6.67
CA LEU A 168 -8.37 -1.82 -6.25
C LEU A 168 -9.01 -2.61 -7.40
N PRO A 169 -9.77 -1.97 -8.33
CA PRO A 169 -10.36 -2.67 -9.46
C PRO A 169 -9.30 -3.32 -10.36
N GLU A 170 -8.19 -2.63 -10.60
CA GLU A 170 -7.12 -3.12 -11.46
C GLU A 170 -6.34 -4.28 -10.85
N LEU A 171 -6.07 -4.22 -9.55
CA LEU A 171 -5.38 -5.31 -8.87
C LEU A 171 -6.27 -6.56 -8.76
N LEU A 172 -7.57 -6.39 -8.50
CA LEU A 172 -8.54 -7.49 -8.53
C LEU A 172 -8.66 -8.12 -9.92
N HIS A 173 -8.73 -7.31 -10.98
CA HIS A 173 -8.74 -7.79 -12.36
C HIS A 173 -7.48 -8.59 -12.72
N ARG A 174 -6.33 -8.25 -12.12
CA ARG A 174 -5.07 -9.01 -12.32
C ARG A 174 -4.96 -10.27 -11.47
N LEU A 175 -5.71 -10.36 -10.36
CA LEU A 175 -5.74 -11.55 -9.48
C LEU A 175 -6.83 -12.55 -9.86
N ASP A 176 -7.85 -12.12 -10.59
CA ASP A 176 -8.75 -13.03 -11.30
C ASP A 176 -7.97 -13.66 -12.46
N PHE A 177 -7.31 -14.79 -12.14
CA PHE A 177 -6.64 -15.68 -13.08
C PHE A 177 -7.54 -15.95 -14.30
N SER A 178 -7.00 -15.62 -15.48
CA SER A 178 -7.46 -16.04 -16.80
C SER A 178 -7.59 -17.56 -16.93
#